data_AF-A0A961GL14-F1
#
_entry.id   AF-A0A961GL14-F1
#
_cell.length_a   1.000
_cell.length_b   1.000
_cell.length_c   1.000
_cell.angle_alpha   90.00
_cell.angle_beta   90.00
_cell.angle_gamma   90.00
#
_symmetry.space_group_name_H-M   'P 1'
#
loop_
_entity.id
_entity.type
_entity.pdbx_description
1 polymer ?
#
loop_
_entity_poly.entity_id
_entity_poly.type
_entity_poly.pdbx_seq_one_letter_code
_entity_poly.pdbx_strand_id
1 'polypeptide(L)'
;MRIAIIGAGMAGILSGIQLDAAGLDDWTIYEKADRVGGTWRENTYPGVACDVPSHLYSYSFALNPTWSHLFSPGDEIQAYFERVA
;
A
#
# COMPACT_ATOMS: atom_id res chain seq x y z
N MET A 1 7.78 12.82 19.70
CA MET A 1 8.89 11.99 19.20
C MET A 1 8.81 12.04 17.69
N ARG A 2 9.91 12.30 16.98
CA ARG A 2 9.89 12.37 15.50
C ARG A 2 10.18 11.01 14.90
N ILE A 3 9.31 10.55 14.00
CA ILE A 3 9.43 9.23 13.37
C ILE A 3 9.65 9.41 11.87
N ALA A 4 10.72 8.81 11.35
CA ALA A 4 10.96 8.74 9.91
C ALA A 4 10.67 7.33 9.42
N ILE A 5 9.85 7.22 8.38
CA ILE A 5 9.55 5.97 7.68
C ILE A 5 10.22 6.05 6.31
N ILE A 6 10.95 5.01 5.91
CA ILE A 6 11.62 4.95 4.61
C ILE A 6 10.88 3.97 3.70
N GLY A 7 10.34 4.48 2.59
CA GLY A 7 9.57 3.76 1.59
C GLY A 7 8.05 3.93 1.77
N ALA A 8 7.36 4.28 0.68
CA ALA A 8 5.91 4.43 0.63
C ALA A 8 5.21 3.22 -0.04
N GLY A 9 5.70 2.01 0.21
CA GLY A 9 5.00 0.77 -0.13
C GLY A 9 3.96 0.38 0.92
N MET A 10 3.35 -0.81 0.77
CA MET A 10 2.34 -1.36 1.68
C MET A 10 2.70 -1.21 3.18
N ALA A 11 3.95 -1.49 3.57
CA ALA A 11 4.36 -1.40 4.97
C ALA A 11 4.49 0.05 5.46
N GLY A 12 4.99 0.96 4.62
CA GLY A 12 5.18 2.37 4.98
C GLY A 12 3.86 3.11 5.12
N ILE A 13 2.93 2.89 4.18
CA ILE A 13 1.56 3.41 4.24
C ILE A 13 0.87 2.93 5.52
N LEU A 14 0.91 1.62 5.80
CA LEU A 14 0.31 1.07 7.02
C LEU A 14 0.95 1.63 8.28
N SER A 15 2.27 1.84 8.28
CA SER A 15 2.97 2.42 9.42
C SER A 15 2.47 3.83 9.72
N GLY A 16 2.33 4.70 8.71
CA GLY A 16 1.74 6.04 8.88
C GLY A 16 0.33 5.98 9.48
N ILE A 17 -0.55 5.15 8.90
CA ILE A 17 -1.93 4.96 9.38
C ILE A 17 -1.97 4.49 10.84
N GLN A 18 -1.11 3.56 11.23
CA GLN A 18 -1.09 3.04 12.61
C GLN A 18 -0.48 4.03 13.61
N LEU A 19 0.47 4.86 13.19
CA LEU A 19 0.99 5.95 14.02
C LEU A 19 -0.09 6.99 14.29
N ASP A 20 -0.86 7.38 13.26
CA ASP A 20 -2.01 8.27 13.42
C ASP A 20 -3.05 7.66 14.38
N ALA A 21 -3.40 6.38 14.20
CA ALA A 21 -4.32 5.67 15.08
C ALA A 21 -3.83 5.57 16.54
N ALA A 22 -2.52 5.58 16.75
CA ALA A 22 -1.90 5.58 18.07
C ALA A 22 -1.75 6.99 18.68
N GLY A 23 -2.15 8.05 17.97
CA GLY A 23 -1.99 9.44 18.41
C GLY A 23 -0.54 9.94 18.35
N LEU A 24 0.29 9.32 17.52
CA LEU A 24 1.67 9.73 17.24
C LEU A 24 1.70 10.43 15.89
N ASP A 25 1.57 11.76 15.87
CA ASP A 25 1.33 12.57 14.68
C ASP A 25 2.59 13.25 14.08
N ASP A 26 3.71 13.25 14.79
CA ASP A 26 4.98 13.82 14.31
C ASP A 26 5.81 12.78 13.53
N TRP A 27 5.34 12.42 12.34
CA TRP A 27 6.01 11.47 11.45
C TRP A 27 6.10 11.93 9.99
N THR A 28 7.01 11.33 9.23
CA THR A 28 7.16 11.59 7.78
C THR A 28 7.60 10.33 7.06
N ILE A 29 6.94 10.01 5.94
CA ILE A 29 7.38 8.98 4.99
C ILE A 29 8.27 9.62 3.92
N TYR A 30 9.45 9.04 3.71
CA TYR A 30 10.36 9.40 2.61
C TYR A 30 10.33 8.30 1.56
N GLU A 31 9.93 8.65 0.34
CA GLU A 31 9.91 7.78 -0.83
C GLU A 31 10.84 8.35 -1.90
N LYS A 32 11.55 7.47 -2.61
CA LYS A 32 12.45 7.87 -3.68
C LYS A 32 11.67 8.28 -4.94
N ALA A 33 10.55 7.62 -5.20
CA ALA A 33 9.68 7.90 -6.34
C ALA A 33 8.72 9.08 -6.08
N ASP A 34 7.97 9.43 -7.12
CA ASP A 34 6.96 10.49 -7.13
C ASP A 34 5.57 10.03 -6.65
N ARG A 35 5.37 8.72 -6.48
CA ARG A 35 4.11 8.09 -6.08
C ARG A 35 4.31 6.99 -5.05
N VAL A 36 3.27 6.72 -4.28
CA VAL A 36 3.21 5.60 -3.31
C VAL A 36 3.03 4.27 -4.04
N GLY A 37 3.11 3.15 -3.32
CA GLY A 37 2.79 1.80 -3.82
C GLY A 37 3.95 0.81 -3.80
N GLY A 38 5.20 1.29 -3.75
CA GLY A 38 6.39 0.46 -3.60
C GLY A 38 6.48 -0.60 -4.70
N THR A 39 6.41 -1.88 -4.33
CA THR A 39 6.43 -3.02 -5.27
C THR A 39 5.47 -2.84 -6.44
N TRP A 40 4.23 -2.39 -6.20
CA TRP A 40 3.20 -2.31 -7.24
C TRP A 40 3.34 -1.11 -8.17
N ARG A 41 4.06 -0.08 -7.72
CA ARG A 41 4.46 1.05 -8.55
C ARG A 41 5.61 0.66 -9.47
N GLU A 42 6.62 -0.02 -8.93
CA GLU A 42 7.86 -0.33 -9.66
C GLU A 42 7.69 -1.48 -10.69
N ASN A 43 6.80 -2.43 -10.41
CA ASN A 43 6.66 -3.63 -11.23
C ASN A 43 5.45 -3.50 -12.18
N THR A 44 5.72 -3.11 -13.43
CA THR A 44 4.69 -2.94 -14.49
C THR A 44 4.87 -3.94 -15.64
N TYR A 45 5.48 -5.09 -15.39
CA TYR A 45 5.67 -6.11 -16.43
C TYR A 45 4.36 -6.85 -16.75
N PRO A 46 4.17 -7.37 -17.98
CA PRO A 46 2.95 -8.06 -18.36
C PRO A 46 2.66 -9.27 -17.46
N GLY A 47 1.44 -9.35 -16.94
CA GLY A 47 0.99 -10.45 -16.08
C GLY A 47 1.44 -10.36 -14.61
N VAL A 48 2.00 -9.23 -14.17
CA VAL A 48 2.29 -8.99 -12.75
C VAL A 48 1.01 -9.11 -11.91
N ALA A 49 1.06 -9.93 -10.86
CA ALA A 49 -0.04 -10.17 -9.92
C ALA A 49 0.52 -10.68 -8.58
N CYS A 50 -0.28 -10.58 -7.51
CA CYS A 50 0.08 -11.16 -6.21
C CYS A 50 -0.23 -12.66 -6.19
N ASP A 51 0.59 -13.44 -5.49
CA ASP A 51 0.36 -14.86 -5.21
C ASP A 51 -0.58 -15.10 -4.02
N VAL A 52 -0.93 -14.05 -3.29
CA VAL A 52 -1.94 -14.06 -2.22
C VAL A 52 -3.30 -13.63 -2.78
N PRO A 53 -4.42 -14.28 -2.39
CA PRO A 53 -5.75 -13.81 -2.76
C PRO A 53 -5.96 -12.33 -2.40
N SER A 54 -6.43 -11.52 -3.34
CA SER A 54 -6.54 -10.05 -3.22
C SER A 54 -7.33 -9.60 -2.00
N HIS A 55 -8.37 -10.35 -1.64
CA HIS A 55 -9.18 -10.11 -0.44
C HIS A 55 -8.40 -10.29 0.87
N LEU A 56 -7.34 -11.11 0.86
CA LEU A 56 -6.41 -11.29 1.98
C LEU A 56 -5.21 -10.35 1.90
N TYR A 57 -4.93 -9.79 0.72
CA TYR A 57 -3.90 -8.78 0.48
C TYR A 57 -4.45 -7.34 0.59
N SER A 58 -5.43 -7.14 1.47
CA SER A 58 -6.01 -5.83 1.81
C SER A 58 -5.75 -5.52 3.28
N TYR A 59 -5.78 -4.25 3.69
CA TYR A 59 -5.75 -3.94 5.12
C TYR A 59 -7.10 -4.29 5.74
N SER A 60 -7.07 -4.81 6.97
CA SER A 60 -8.26 -5.27 7.68
C SER A 60 -9.33 -4.19 7.86
N PHE A 61 -8.94 -2.92 7.89
CA PHE A 61 -9.82 -1.76 8.02
C PHE A 61 -10.16 -1.07 6.69
N ALA A 62 -9.57 -1.49 5.58
CA ALA A 62 -9.75 -0.89 4.26
C ALA A 62 -10.00 -1.97 3.19
N LEU A 63 -10.93 -2.89 3.46
CA LEU A 63 -11.26 -3.96 2.53
C LEU A 63 -11.74 -3.41 1.18
N ASN A 64 -11.51 -4.17 0.10
CA ASN A 64 -11.95 -3.84 -1.25
C ASN A 64 -12.86 -4.97 -1.79
N PRO A 65 -14.19 -4.79 -1.86
CA PRO A 65 -15.11 -5.82 -2.35
C PRO A 65 -15.14 -5.90 -3.88
N THR A 66 -14.51 -4.96 -4.59
CA THR A 66 -14.57 -4.87 -6.06
C THR A 66 -13.31 -5.40 -6.74
N TRP A 67 -12.51 -6.21 -6.05
CA TRP A 67 -11.38 -6.91 -6.68
C TRP A 67 -11.86 -7.69 -7.90
N SER A 68 -11.24 -7.44 -9.06
CA SER A 68 -11.67 -8.03 -10.33
C SER A 68 -11.36 -9.52 -10.43
N HIS A 69 -10.32 -9.99 -9.72
CA HIS A 69 -9.88 -11.39 -9.72
C HIS A 69 -9.53 -11.89 -8.30
N LEU A 70 -9.49 -13.23 -8.14
CA LEU A 70 -8.95 -13.83 -6.92
C LEU A 70 -7.50 -13.36 -6.68
N PHE A 71 -6.68 -13.32 -7.74
CA PHE A 71 -5.33 -12.76 -7.76
C PHE A 71 -5.31 -11.58 -8.72
N SER A 72 -5.50 -10.36 -8.19
CA SER A 72 -5.73 -9.17 -9.01
C SER A 72 -4.45 -8.73 -9.73
N PRO A 73 -4.57 -8.16 -10.94
CA PRO A 73 -3.48 -7.52 -11.65
C PRO A 73 -2.78 -6.46 -10.80
N GLY A 74 -1.47 -6.28 -11.01
CA GLY A 74 -0.66 -5.39 -10.20
C GLY A 74 -1.07 -3.92 -10.28
N ASP A 75 -1.64 -3.46 -11.39
CA ASP A 75 -2.17 -2.10 -11.54
C ASP A 75 -3.43 -1.87 -10.68
N GLU A 76 -4.28 -2.89 -10.52
CA GLU A 76 -5.41 -2.85 -9.60
C GLU A 76 -4.95 -2.79 -8.14
N ILE A 77 -3.90 -3.55 -7.80
CA ILE A 77 -3.30 -3.52 -6.45
C ILE A 77 -2.61 -2.16 -6.20
N GLN A 78 -1.95 -1.58 -7.21
CA GLN A 78 -1.40 -0.23 -7.13
C GLN A 78 -2.51 0.79 -6.86
N ALA A 79 -3.61 0.77 -7.63
CA ALA A 79 -4.74 1.66 -7.46
C ALA A 79 -5.37 1.54 -6.05
N TYR A 80 -5.40 0.33 -5.49
CA TYR A 80 -5.82 0.11 -4.11
C TYR A 80 -4.94 0.87 -3.11
N PHE A 81 -3.61 0.76 -3.19
CA PHE A 81 -2.72 1.45 -2.26
C PHE A 81 -2.74 2.97 -2.41
N GLU A 82 -2.94 3.49 -3.61
CA GLU A 82 -3.11 4.93 -3.85
C GLU A 82 -4.41 5.49 -3.29
N ARG A 83 -5.47 4.68 -3.24
CA ARG A 83 -6.74 5.07 -2.63
C ARG A 83 -6.66 5.10 -1.09
N VAL A 84 -5.80 4.28 -0.52
CA VAL A 84 -5.69 4.10 0.94
C VAL A 84 -4.69 5.04 1.59
N ALA A 85 -3.61 5.39 0.88
CA ALA A 85 -2.64 6.40 1.30
C ALA A 85 -3.30 7.79 1.39
#